data_AF-X1VWD9-F1
#
_entry.id   AF-X1VWD9-F1
#
_cell.length_a   1.000
_cell.length_b   1.000
_cell.length_c   1.000
_cell.angle_alpha   90.00
_cell.angle_beta   90.00
_cell.angle_gamma   90.00
#
_symmetry.space_group_name_H-M   'P 1'
#
loop_
_entity.id
_entity.type
_entity.pdbx_description
1 polymer ?
#
loop_
_entity_poly.entity_id
_entity_poly.type
_entity_poly.pdbx_seq_one_letter_code
_entity_poly.pdbx_strand_id
1 'polypeptide(L)'
;KVAKVTEDRNTGQLIAEAEDILSGTKITASADLVILATGMVPNEIPVEGITLNEGGFIDPDQLPKGIYAAACSKKPLDVSASLKDATGTALKAIQSAMTK
;
A
#
# COMPACT_ATOMS: atom_id res chain seq x y z
N LYS A 1 -1.16 -3.02 -18.07
CA LYS A 1 -1.79 -3.67 -16.88
C LYS A 1 -2.09 -5.11 -17.27
N VAL A 2 -1.77 -6.11 -16.42
CA VAL A 2 -2.15 -7.51 -16.68
C VAL A 2 -3.65 -7.63 -16.43
N ALA A 3 -4.38 -8.08 -17.44
CA ALA A 3 -5.83 -8.21 -17.41
C ALA A 3 -6.25 -9.54 -16.79
N LYS A 4 -5.47 -10.60 -17.02
CA LYS A 4 -5.83 -11.96 -16.61
C LYS A 4 -4.60 -12.86 -16.52
N VAL A 5 -4.65 -13.82 -15.59
CA VAL A 5 -3.71 -14.93 -15.51
C VAL A 5 -4.52 -16.23 -15.56
N THR A 6 -4.12 -17.16 -16.42
CA THR A 6 -4.74 -18.49 -16.57
C THR A 6 -3.68 -19.56 -16.64
N GLU A 7 -4.04 -20.80 -16.34
CA GLU A 7 -3.14 -21.95 -16.45
C GLU A 7 -3.53 -22.82 -17.66
N ASP A 8 -2.54 -23.21 -18.47
CA ASP A 8 -2.72 -24.24 -19.49
C ASP A 8 -2.65 -25.63 -18.83
N ARG A 9 -3.79 -26.33 -18.81
CA ARG A 9 -3.93 -27.64 -18.17
C ARG A 9 -3.10 -28.75 -18.81
N ASN A 10 -2.64 -28.59 -20.04
CA ASN A 10 -1.84 -29.61 -20.73
C ASN A 10 -0.35 -29.47 -20.43
N THR A 11 0.13 -28.24 -20.27
CA THR A 11 1.56 -27.94 -20.08
C THR A 11 1.91 -27.52 -18.66
N GLY A 12 0.92 -27.11 -17.86
CA GLY A 12 1.10 -26.53 -16.53
C GLY A 12 1.63 -25.09 -16.56
N GLN A 13 1.79 -24.47 -17.73
CA GLN A 13 2.31 -23.11 -17.84
C GLN A 13 1.26 -22.06 -17.48
N LEU A 14 1.71 -20.97 -16.85
CA LEU A 14 0.89 -19.80 -16.57
C LEU A 14 0.92 -18.86 -17.77
N ILE A 15 -0.24 -18.44 -18.22
CA ILE A 15 -0.44 -17.50 -19.32
C ILE A 15 -0.93 -16.18 -18.72
N ALA A 16 -0.13 -15.12 -18.88
CA ALA A 16 -0.49 -13.76 -18.51
C ALA A 16 -0.93 -12.98 -19.75
N GLU A 17 -2.16 -12.46 -19.72
CA GLU A 17 -2.71 -11.56 -20.74
C GLU A 17 -2.52 -10.11 -20.29
N ALA A 18 -1.86 -9.30 -21.11
CA ALA A 18 -1.66 -7.88 -20.84
C ALA A 18 -1.88 -7.04 -22.09
N GLU A 19 -2.08 -5.74 -21.90
CA GLU A 19 -2.07 -4.77 -22.97
C GLU A 19 -0.71 -4.05 -22.99
N ASP A 20 -0.05 -4.08 -24.13
CA ASP A 20 1.07 -3.20 -24.43
C ASP A 20 0.53 -1.85 -24.88
N ILE A 21 0.62 -0.87 -23.98
CA ILE A 21 0.09 0.47 -24.18
C ILE A 21 0.83 1.26 -25.26
N LEU A 22 2.07 0.89 -25.62
CA LEU A 22 2.84 1.59 -26.65
C LEU A 22 2.38 1.18 -28.04
N SER A 23 2.11 -0.11 -28.24
CA SER A 23 1.59 -0.64 -29.50
C SER A 23 0.05 -0.65 -29.58
N GLY A 24 -0.63 -0.52 -28.44
CA GLY A 24 -2.09 -0.65 -28.33
C GLY A 24 -2.59 -2.08 -28.56
N THR A 25 -1.71 -3.07 -28.46
CA THR A 25 -2.04 -4.47 -28.76
C THR A 25 -2.08 -5.31 -27.50
N LYS A 26 -2.93 -6.35 -27.51
CA LYS A 26 -2.93 -7.37 -26.46
C LYS A 26 -1.78 -8.34 -26.69
N ILE A 27 -1.03 -8.61 -25.64
CA ILE A 27 0.06 -9.56 -25.61
C ILE A 27 -0.24 -10.69 -24.62
N THR A 28 0.25 -11.88 -24.95
CA THR A 28 0.19 -13.07 -24.11
C THR A 28 1.60 -13.55 -23.82
N ALA A 29 1.92 -13.80 -22.55
CA ALA A 29 3.21 -14.34 -22.14
C ALA A 29 3.00 -15.64 -21.35
N SER A 30 3.64 -16.73 -21.78
CA SER A 30 3.71 -17.97 -21.02
C SER A 30 4.94 -17.96 -20.12
N ALA A 31 4.77 -18.37 -18.86
CA ALA A 31 5.83 -18.42 -17.86
C ALA A 31 5.61 -19.55 -16.85
N ASP A 32 6.69 -20.00 -16.22
CA ASP A 32 6.63 -21.00 -15.14
C ASP A 32 6.20 -20.38 -13.79
N LEU A 33 6.38 -19.06 -13.63
CA LEU A 33 6.05 -18.33 -12.40
C LEU A 33 5.49 -16.94 -12.73
N VAL A 34 4.36 -16.59 -12.13
CA VAL A 34 3.77 -15.26 -12.19
C VAL A 34 3.77 -14.64 -10.79
N ILE A 35 4.37 -13.46 -10.66
CA ILE A 35 4.42 -12.70 -9.41
C ILE A 35 3.34 -11.62 -9.43
N LEU A 36 2.40 -11.69 -8.48
CA LEU A 36 1.42 -10.63 -8.26
C LEU A 36 2.02 -9.54 -7.37
N ALA A 37 2.62 -8.52 -7.98
CA ALA A 37 3.14 -7.34 -7.29
C ALA A 37 1.99 -6.44 -6.78
N THR A 38 1.22 -6.95 -5.81
CA THR A 38 0.08 -6.27 -5.21
C THR A 38 0.53 -5.06 -4.39
N GLY A 39 -0.34 -4.05 -4.33
CA GLY A 39 -0.13 -2.88 -3.47
C GLY A 39 -0.38 -3.19 -1.99
N MET A 40 -0.18 -2.17 -1.16
CA MET A 40 -0.45 -2.26 0.27
C MET A 40 -1.86 -1.77 0.59
N VAL A 41 -2.54 -2.49 1.48
CA VAL A 41 -3.81 -2.08 2.09
C VAL A 41 -3.63 -2.04 3.62
N PRO A 42 -4.35 -1.16 4.34
CA PRO A 42 -4.28 -1.11 5.78
C PRO A 42 -4.93 -2.34 6.42
N ASN A 43 -4.53 -2.68 7.64
CA ASN A 43 -5.20 -3.73 8.40
C ASN A 43 -6.60 -3.27 8.80
N GLU A 44 -7.58 -4.17 8.74
CA GLU A 44 -8.97 -3.93 9.17
C GLU A 44 -9.10 -3.95 10.69
N ILE A 45 -8.40 -3.03 11.37
CA ILE A 45 -8.55 -2.83 12.81
C ILE A 45 -9.53 -1.67 12.99
N PRO A 46 -10.73 -1.89 13.55
CA PRO A 46 -11.63 -0.79 13.87
C PRO A 46 -10.97 0.07 14.95
N VAL A 47 -10.67 1.33 14.62
CA VAL A 47 -10.20 2.31 15.59
C VAL A 47 -11.29 3.34 15.79
N GLU A 48 -12.00 3.21 16.91
CA GLU A 48 -13.09 4.14 17.24
C GLU A 48 -12.58 5.58 17.31
N GLY A 49 -13.34 6.50 16.73
CA GLY A 49 -13.02 7.93 16.75
C GLY A 49 -11.85 8.35 15.84
N ILE A 50 -11.40 7.49 14.93
CA ILE A 50 -10.37 7.83 13.92
C ILE A 50 -10.97 7.81 12.52
N THR A 51 -10.79 8.92 11.78
CA THR A 51 -11.16 9.00 10.36
C THR A 51 -10.10 8.34 9.47
N LEU A 52 -10.56 7.63 8.45
CA LEU A 52 -9.72 7.05 7.41
C LEU A 52 -9.80 7.88 6.12
N ASN A 53 -8.72 7.96 5.37
CA ASN A 53 -8.66 8.58 4.04
C ASN A 53 -9.26 7.66 2.95
N GLU A 54 -9.30 8.14 1.71
CA GLU A 54 -9.84 7.37 0.56
C GLU A 54 -9.15 6.01 0.35
N GLY A 55 -7.89 5.88 0.78
CA GLY A 55 -7.14 4.62 0.72
C GLY A 55 -7.37 3.70 1.93
N GLY A 56 -8.24 4.08 2.86
CA GLY A 56 -8.53 3.34 4.09
C GLY A 56 -7.47 3.49 5.18
N PHE A 57 -6.48 4.38 5.02
CA PHE A 57 -5.44 4.62 6.02
C PHE A 57 -5.85 5.74 6.97
N ILE A 58 -5.24 5.81 8.16
CA ILE A 58 -5.52 6.87 9.13
C ILE A 58 -5.23 8.25 8.52
N ASP A 59 -6.21 9.15 8.57
CA ASP A 59 -6.04 10.55 8.16
C ASP A 59 -5.34 11.35 9.30
N PRO A 60 -4.07 11.76 9.13
CA PRO A 60 -3.33 12.44 10.19
C PRO A 60 -3.89 13.81 10.56
N ASP A 61 -4.63 14.46 9.66
CA ASP A 61 -5.13 15.83 9.85
C ASP A 61 -6.44 15.85 10.65
N GLN A 62 -7.11 14.71 10.77
CA GLN A 62 -8.35 14.54 11.53
C GLN A 62 -8.15 13.85 12.87
N LEU A 63 -6.91 13.62 13.28
CA LEU A 63 -6.62 12.98 14.56
C LEU A 63 -6.86 13.93 15.75
N PRO A 64 -7.39 13.42 16.88
CA PRO A 64 -7.45 14.18 18.12
C PRO A 64 -6.07 14.68 18.55
N LYS A 65 -6.03 15.87 19.17
CA LYS A 65 -4.78 16.45 19.68
C LYS A 65 -4.09 15.47 20.64
N GLY A 66 -2.80 15.22 20.40
CA GLY A 66 -2.01 14.26 21.19
C GLY A 66 -1.97 12.85 20.62
N ILE A 67 -2.78 12.54 19.60
CA ILE A 67 -2.73 11.29 18.84
C ILE A 67 -2.01 11.55 17.52
N TYR A 68 -1.09 10.67 17.14
CA TYR A 68 -0.32 10.80 15.90
C TYR A 68 -0.23 9.47 15.18
N ALA A 69 -0.52 9.47 13.88
CA ALA A 69 -0.28 8.32 13.01
C ALA A 69 1.17 8.31 12.49
N ALA A 70 1.76 7.11 12.49
CA ALA A 70 3.14 6.88 12.10
C ALA A 70 3.25 5.79 11.03
N ALA A 71 4.21 5.94 10.13
CA ALA A 71 4.59 4.97 9.12
C ALA A 71 3.38 4.47 8.28
N CYS A 72 3.29 3.16 8.07
CA CYS A 72 2.29 2.54 7.21
C CYS A 72 0.84 2.65 7.71
N SER A 73 0.62 3.16 8.93
CA SER A 73 -0.74 3.38 9.44
C SER A 73 -1.49 4.51 8.72
N LYS A 74 -0.77 5.47 8.13
CA LYS A 74 -1.35 6.63 7.42
C LYS A 74 -1.19 6.59 5.90
N LYS A 75 -0.27 5.79 5.36
CA LYS A 75 -0.06 5.57 3.92
C LYS A 75 0.95 4.46 3.63
N PRO A 76 0.94 3.82 2.44
CA PRO A 76 1.99 2.88 2.02
C PRO A 76 3.37 3.53 2.00
N LEU A 77 4.37 2.87 2.59
CA LEU A 77 5.75 3.35 2.65
C LEU A 77 6.74 2.19 2.51
N ASP A 78 7.91 2.48 1.94
CA ASP A 78 9.05 1.58 2.03
C ASP A 78 9.70 1.61 3.43
N VAL A 79 10.65 0.70 3.67
CA VAL A 79 11.31 0.56 4.97
C VAL A 79 12.01 1.85 5.41
N SER A 80 12.76 2.51 4.54
CA SER A 80 13.51 3.72 4.90
C SER A 80 12.58 4.89 5.20
N ALA A 81 11.55 5.07 4.39
CA ALA A 81 10.54 6.10 4.57
C ALA A 81 9.73 5.87 5.84
N SER A 82 9.39 4.61 6.16
CA SER A 82 8.68 4.25 7.38
C SER A 82 9.48 4.60 8.64
N LEU A 83 10.80 4.33 8.65
CA LEU A 83 11.68 4.68 9.76
C LEU A 83 11.81 6.19 9.95
N LYS A 84 12.01 6.94 8.86
CA LYS A 84 12.12 8.41 8.89
C LYS A 84 10.83 9.04 9.41
N ASP A 85 9.69 8.57 8.93
CA ASP A 85 8.38 9.06 9.36
C ASP A 85 8.09 8.74 10.84
N ALA A 86 8.38 7.51 11.28
CA ALA A 86 8.21 7.12 12.68
C ALA A 86 9.09 7.97 13.61
N THR A 87 10.34 8.21 13.22
CA THR A 87 11.28 9.06 13.99
C THR A 87 10.78 10.50 14.07
N GLY A 88 10.35 11.07 12.94
CA GLY A 88 9.77 12.42 12.90
C GLY A 88 8.50 12.53 13.74
N THR A 89 7.64 11.50 13.72
CA THR A 89 6.40 11.46 14.49
C THR A 89 6.68 11.37 15.99
N ALA A 90 7.67 10.57 16.41
CA ALA A 90 8.11 10.52 17.80
C ALA A 90 8.61 11.87 18.30
N LEU A 91 9.43 12.58 17.51
CA LEU A 91 9.90 13.92 17.84
C LEU A 91 8.75 14.93 17.93
N LYS A 92 7.79 14.87 17.00
CA LYS A 92 6.58 15.72 17.03
C LYS A 92 5.76 15.49 18.29
N ALA A 93 5.58 14.24 18.70
CA ALA A 93 4.86 13.89 19.92
C ALA A 93 5.59 14.43 21.17
N ILE A 94 6.92 14.27 21.25
CA ILE A 94 7.74 14.80 22.35
C ILE A 94 7.63 16.34 22.43
N GLN A 95 7.81 17.03 21.30
CA GLN A 95 7.71 18.50 21.25
C GLN A 95 6.31 18.99 21.64
N SER A 96 5.27 18.29 21.20
CA SER A 96 3.88 18.66 21.51
C SER A 96 3.52 18.43 22.99
N ALA A 97 4.17 17.46 23.65
CA ALA A 97 3.99 17.20 25.08
C ALA A 97 4.71 18.23 25.98
N MET A 98 5.82 18.79 25.51
CA MET A 98 6.61 19.79 26.25
C MET A 98 6.08 21.22 26.10
N THR A 99 5.31 21.50 25.05
CA THR A 99 4.76 22.83 24.80
C THR A 99 3.42 22.98 25.53
N LYS A 100 3.43 23.67 26.68
CA LYS A 100 2.23 24.09 27.41
C LYS A 100 1.49 25.21 26.68
#